data_AF-A0A942J9W3-F1
#
_entry.id   AF-A0A942J9W3-F1
#
_cell.length_a   1.000
_cell.length_b   1.000
_cell.length_c   1.000
_cell.angle_alpha   90.00
_cell.angle_beta   90.00
_cell.angle_gamma   90.00
#
_symmetry.space_group_name_H-M   'P 1'
#
loop_
_entity.id
_entity.type
_entity.pdbx_description
1 polymer ?
#
loop_
_entity_poly.entity_id
_entity_poly.type
_entity_poly.pdbx_seq_one_letter_code
_entity_poly.pdbx_strand_id
1 'polypeptide(L)' 'MASFIGYHGTSEKNANNIKRTTFHIKNDVISWLGSGIYFFEDNQELAEYWAKQRYPSDKTSILLCLIKES' A
#
# COMPACT_ATOMS: atom_id res chain seq x y z
N MET A 1 -11.71 -17.59 -10.36
CA MET A 1 -11.37 -16.25 -9.83
C MET A 1 -10.11 -16.41 -9.01
N ALA A 2 -8.99 -15.85 -9.48
CA ALA A 2 -7.77 -15.84 -8.69
C ALA A 2 -7.89 -14.74 -7.61
N SER A 3 -7.31 -15.02 -6.44
CA SER A 3 -7.14 -14.05 -5.37
C SER A 3 -5.71 -14.11 -4.89
N PHE A 4 -5.11 -12.95 -4.67
CA PHE A 4 -3.72 -12.83 -4.26
C PHE A 4 -3.63 -12.03 -2.95
N ILE A 5 -2.61 -12.36 -2.15
CA ILE A 5 -2.30 -11.62 -0.93
C ILE A 5 -1.27 -10.55 -1.29
N GLY A 6 -1.65 -9.30 -1.06
CA GLY A 6 -0.79 -8.14 -1.28
C GLY A 6 -0.47 -7.42 0.02
N TYR A 7 0.78 -6.98 0.16
CA TYR A 7 1.22 -6.15 1.27
C TYR A 7 1.40 -4.69 0.81
N HIS A 8 0.74 -3.76 1.50
CA HIS A 8 0.84 -2.32 1.24
C HIS A 8 1.52 -1.61 2.41
N GLY A 9 2.73 -1.11 2.17
CA GLY A 9 3.48 -0.32 3.15
C GLY A 9 3.17 1.18 3.06
N THR A 10 2.76 1.78 4.18
CA THR A 10 2.46 3.22 4.25
C THR A 10 2.72 3.79 5.66
N SER A 11 2.46 5.09 5.88
CA SER A 11 2.50 5.67 7.23
C SER A 11 1.31 5.20 8.07
N GLU A 12 1.48 5.13 9.40
CA GLU A 12 0.41 4.69 10.32
C GLU A 12 -0.84 5.58 10.20
N LYS A 13 -0.65 6.88 9.98
CA LYS A 13 -1.74 7.82 9.70
C LYS A 13 -2.54 7.41 8.45
N ASN A 14 -1.85 7.09 7.36
CA ASN A 14 -2.50 6.66 6.12
C ASN A 14 -3.15 5.29 6.28
N ALA A 15 -2.47 4.34 6.94
CA ALA A 15 -3.02 3.01 7.23
C ALA A 15 -4.33 3.10 8.02
N ASN A 16 -4.38 3.94 9.05
CA ASN A 16 -5.58 4.18 9.84
C ASN A 16 -6.69 4.87 9.01
N ASN A 17 -6.33 5.77 8.12
CA ASN A 17 -7.30 6.38 7.21
C ASN A 17 -7.89 5.34 6.24
N ILE A 18 -7.04 4.52 5.60
CA ILE A 18 -7.46 3.46 4.66
C ILE A 18 -8.39 2.47 5.35
N LYS A 19 -8.05 2.03 6.58
CA LYS A 19 -8.90 1.12 7.37
C LYS A 19 -10.27 1.72 7.72
N ARG A 20 -10.34 3.04 7.92
CA ARG A 20 -11.61 3.75 8.22
C ARG A 20 -12.44 4.05 6.98
N THR A 21 -11.80 4.27 5.84
CA THR A 21 -12.47 4.62 4.60
C THR A 21 -12.26 3.52 3.57
N THR A 22 -11.27 3.70 2.69
CA THR A 22 -10.81 2.79 1.65
C THR A 22 -9.50 3.36 1.09
N PHE A 23 -8.91 2.70 0.11
CA PHE A 23 -7.78 3.25 -0.64
C PHE A 23 -8.22 4.42 -1.52
N HIS A 24 -7.47 5.53 -1.46
CA HIS A 24 -7.74 6.72 -2.28
C HIS A 24 -6.61 6.90 -3.28
N ILE A 25 -6.92 6.84 -4.58
CA ILE A 25 -5.96 7.11 -5.65
C ILE A 25 -5.93 8.61 -5.91
N LYS A 26 -4.72 9.16 -5.97
CA LYS A 26 -4.45 10.54 -6.37
C LYS A 26 -4.08 10.55 -7.85
N ASN A 27 -5.02 10.95 -8.69
CA ASN A 27 -4.85 10.98 -10.16
C ASN A 27 -3.93 12.12 -10.64
N ASP A 28 -3.56 13.02 -9.75
CA ASP A 28 -2.64 14.13 -9.99
C ASP A 28 -1.16 13.73 -9.88
N VAL A 29 -0.87 12.51 -9.41
CA VAL A 29 0.51 12.01 -9.26
C VAL A 29 0.91 11.15 -10.45
N ILE A 30 1.75 11.70 -11.32
CA ILE A 30 2.38 10.96 -12.42
C ILE A 30 3.58 10.20 -11.86
N SER A 31 3.39 8.91 -11.55
CA SER A 31 4.49 7.99 -11.27
C SER A 31 4.88 7.22 -12.54
N TRP A 32 6.10 6.69 -12.58
CA TRP A 32 6.59 5.85 -13.68
C TRP A 32 5.71 4.61 -13.98
N LEU A 33 4.90 4.16 -13.01
CA LEU A 33 3.94 3.06 -13.16
C LEU A 33 2.49 3.55 -13.25
N GLY A 34 2.27 4.86 -13.43
CA GLY A 34 0.96 5.48 -13.41
C GLY A 34 0.45 5.83 -12.02
N SER A 35 -0.85 6.14 -11.93
CA SER A 35 -1.53 6.39 -10.65
C SER A 35 -2.31 5.13 -10.27
N GLY A 36 -2.00 4.57 -9.09
CA GLY A 36 -2.62 3.33 -8.64
C GLY A 36 -2.30 3.00 -7.19
N ILE A 37 -2.84 1.88 -6.72
CA ILE A 37 -2.54 1.32 -5.41
C ILE A 37 -1.57 0.16 -5.63
N TYR A 38 -0.39 0.27 -5.04
CA TYR A 38 0.67 -0.72 -5.23
C TYR A 38 0.77 -1.65 -4.03
N PHE A 39 0.99 -2.92 -4.33
CA PHE A 39 1.17 -4.00 -3.37
C PHE A 39 2.41 -4.80 -3.74
N PHE A 40 3.07 -5.34 -2.72
CA PHE A 40 4.06 -6.40 -2.89
C PHE A 40 3.37 -7.74 -2.69
N GLU A 41 3.39 -8.60 -3.71
CA GLU A 41 2.81 -9.94 -3.66
C GLU A 41 3.68 -10.84 -2.77
N ASP A 42 3.05 -11.45 -1.76
CA ASP A 42 3.67 -12.40 -0.82
C ASP A 42 5.00 -11.95 -0.16
N ASN A 43 5.27 -10.63 -0.13
CA ASN A 43 6.52 -10.08 0.39
C ASN A 43 6.28 -8.90 1.34
N GLN A 44 5.98 -9.23 2.60
CA GLN A 44 5.77 -8.26 3.67
C GLN A 44 7.02 -7.43 3.97
N GLU A 45 8.21 -8.04 3.95
CA GLU A 45 9.47 -7.38 4.27
C GLU A 45 9.79 -6.25 3.28
N LEU A 46 9.51 -6.48 1.99
CA LEU A 46 9.73 -5.48 0.96
C LEU A 46 8.74 -4.30 1.10
N ALA A 47 7.49 -4.58 1.49
CA ALA A 47 6.53 -3.54 1.85
C ALA A 47 6.99 -2.71 3.05
N GLU A 48 7.60 -3.34 4.05
CA GLU A 48 8.14 -2.66 5.22
C GLU A 48 9.36 -1.80 4.88
N TYR A 49 10.29 -2.36 4.11
CA TYR A 49 11.45 -1.63 3.61
C TYR A 49 10.99 -0.39 2.83
N TRP A 50 10.06 -0.56 1.89
CA TRP A 50 9.50 0.54 1.12
C TRP A 50 8.86 1.62 1.99
N ALA A 51 8.05 1.22 2.98
CA ALA A 51 7.41 2.17 3.88
C ALA A 51 8.43 3.00 4.66
N LYS A 52 9.48 2.36 5.18
CA LYS A 52 10.57 3.04 5.91
C LYS A 52 11.33 4.03 5.01
N GLN A 53 11.59 3.67 3.76
CA GLN A 53 12.23 4.57 2.79
C GLN A 53 11.33 5.75 2.40
N ARG A 54 10.03 5.49 2.19
CA ARG A 54 9.08 6.50 1.70
C ARG A 54 8.60 7.48 2.77
N TYR A 55 8.60 7.05 4.03
CA TYR A 55 8.11 7.80 5.19
C TYR A 55 9.14 7.80 6.33
N PRO A 56 10.36 8.36 6.13
CA PRO A 56 11.46 8.24 7.08
C PRO A 56 11.21 8.94 8.43
N SER A 57 10.28 9.89 8.47
CA SER A 57 9.94 10.66 9.67
C SER A 57 8.63 10.23 10.32
N ASP A 58 7.88 9.31 9.71
CA ASP A 58 6.61 8.83 10.25
C ASP A 58 6.76 7.41 10.80
N LYS A 59 5.91 7.04 11.76
CA LYS A 59 5.71 5.64 12.09
C LYS A 59 5.06 4.94 10.90
N THR A 60 5.60 3.79 10.49
CA THR A 60 5.11 3.02 9.35
C THR A 60 4.16 1.90 9.76
N SER A 61 3.33 1.44 8.84
CA SER A 61 2.42 0.31 9.04
C SER A 61 2.21 -0.44 7.74
N ILE A 62 2.07 -1.76 7.85
CA ILE A 62 1.83 -2.64 6.70
C ILE A 62 0.40 -3.15 6.74
N LEU A 63 -0.31 -3.00 5.62
CA LEU A 63 -1.64 -3.55 5.42
C LEU A 63 -1.52 -4.85 4.64
N LEU A 64 -2.07 -5.93 5.19
CA LEU A 64 -2.31 -7.18 4.45
C LEU A 64 -3.68 -7.06 3.76
N CYS A 65 -3.71 -7.30 2.45
CA CYS A 65 -4.92 -7.16 1.65
C CYS A 65 -5.16 -8.41 0.81
N LEU A 66 -6.39 -8.90 0.82
CA LEU A 66 -6.86 -9.88 -0.15
C LEU A 66 -7.34 -9.14 -1.39
N ILE A 67 -6.69 -9.37 -2.52
CA ILE A 67 -7.01 -8.72 -3.77
C ILE A 67 -7.73 -9.74 -4.65
N LYS A 68 -8.86 -9.33 -5.23
CA LYS A 68 -9.69 -10.17 -6.08
C LYS A 68 -9.70 -9.60 -7.49
N GLU A 69 -9.48 -10.46 -8.47
CA GLU A 69 -9.76 -10.12 -9.86
C GLU A 69 -11.26 -9.88 -10.02
N SER A 70 -11.61 -8.80 -10.71
CA SER A 70 -12.96 -8.43 -11.10
C SER A 70 -13.52 -9.32 -12.20
#